data_AF-A0A972KPW9-F1
#
_entry.id   AF-A0A972KPW9-F1
#
_cell.length_a   1.000
_cell.length_b   1.000
_cell.length_c   1.000
_cell.angle_alpha   90.00
_cell.angle_beta   90.00
_cell.angle_gamma   90.00
#
_symmetry.space_group_name_H-M   'P 1'
#
loop_
_entity.id
_entity.type
_entity.pdbx_description
1 polymer ?
#
loop_
_entity_poly.entity_id
_entity_poly.type
_entity_poly.pdbx_seq_one_letter_code
_entity_poly.pdbx_strand_id
1 'polypeptide(L)'
;FTLGLSALCRPIVLAFIPFLLVGMLLAPTGRMKNKIVCLGIIATVFLATMSPWIIRNWQVQGKFIFTATNGGYTLLMGNNASFYRDVVIREQSGGLWPEKEFNDWKAKVFKETENLSEIERDRYFYSKATGFIKADYGRFLRLFLFKLARFWRLFPHVGPPAYKMVSLLSYGPILVFAFIGIVGSPGLWRRTFFLYSIIVIFSLAYALFWSQIRYRLPIMPFVIIFAARGIMFLYDGIGKRRRCLEQD
;
A
#
# COMPACT_ATOMS: atom_id res chain seq x y z
N PHE A 1 -21.33 3.27 0.98
CA PHE A 1 -21.32 2.31 2.09
C PHE A 1 -20.03 1.50 2.12
N THR A 2 -19.70 0.73 1.08
CA THR A 2 -18.47 -0.10 1.01
C THR A 2 -17.18 0.67 1.31
N LEU A 3 -17.03 1.88 0.78
CA LEU A 3 -15.87 2.75 1.08
C LEU A 3 -15.76 3.09 2.57
N GLY A 4 -16.88 3.37 3.23
CA GLY A 4 -16.95 3.71 4.65
C GLY A 4 -16.62 2.51 5.54
N LEU A 5 -17.25 1.36 5.29
CA LEU A 5 -16.92 0.12 6.01
C LEU A 5 -15.44 -0.25 5.82
N SER A 6 -14.93 -0.13 4.60
CA SER A 6 -13.53 -0.44 4.30
C SER A 6 -12.58 0.50 5.06
N ALA A 7 -12.93 1.80 5.17
CA ALA A 7 -12.15 2.77 5.94
C ALA A 7 -12.19 2.50 7.46
N LEU A 8 -13.32 2.02 8.00
CA LEU A 8 -13.43 1.58 9.40
C LEU A 8 -12.54 0.36 9.68
N CYS A 9 -12.41 -0.57 8.73
CA CYS A 9 -11.53 -1.72 8.88
C CYS A 9 -10.05 -1.36 8.70
N ARG A 10 -9.73 -0.55 7.68
CA ARG A 10 -8.35 -0.20 7.32
C ARG A 10 -8.29 1.26 6.82
N PRO A 11 -7.68 2.19 7.58
CA PRO A 11 -7.58 3.61 7.19
C PRO A 11 -6.84 3.88 5.88
N ILE A 12 -6.03 2.92 5.38
CA ILE A 12 -5.32 3.02 4.08
C ILE A 12 -6.28 3.30 2.91
N VAL A 13 -7.54 2.88 3.02
CA VAL A 13 -8.58 3.12 2.03
C VAL A 13 -8.85 4.61 1.83
N LEU A 14 -8.60 5.45 2.85
CA LEU A 14 -8.75 6.91 2.72
C LEU A 14 -7.77 7.51 1.71
N ALA A 15 -6.58 6.91 1.54
CA ALA A 15 -5.62 7.35 0.53
C ALA A 15 -6.13 7.13 -0.90
N PHE A 16 -7.20 6.35 -1.09
CA PHE A 16 -7.86 6.16 -2.38
C PHE A 16 -8.81 7.29 -2.76
N ILE A 17 -9.24 8.14 -1.82
CA ILE A 17 -10.23 9.20 -2.08
C ILE A 17 -9.79 10.16 -3.20
N PRO A 18 -8.54 10.69 -3.23
CA PRO A 18 -8.11 11.55 -4.33
C PRO A 18 -8.14 10.85 -5.69
N PHE A 19 -7.81 9.56 -5.72
CA PHE A 19 -7.84 8.75 -6.93
C PHE A 19 -9.27 8.45 -7.38
N LEU A 20 -10.21 8.30 -6.45
CA LEU A 20 -11.63 8.21 -6.78
C LEU A 20 -12.09 9.44 -7.57
N LEU A 21 -11.71 10.64 -7.12
CA LEU A 21 -12.03 11.90 -7.79
C LEU A 21 -11.42 11.96 -9.19
N VAL A 22 -10.11 11.70 -9.31
CA VAL A 22 -9.41 11.71 -10.60
C VAL A 22 -9.99 10.68 -11.57
N GLY A 23 -10.26 9.46 -11.11
CA GLY A 23 -10.81 8.41 -11.96
C GLY A 23 -12.23 8.74 -12.46
N MET A 24 -13.06 9.40 -11.65
CA MET A 24 -14.37 9.89 -12.11
C MET A 24 -14.26 10.99 -13.16
N LEU A 25 -13.25 11.87 -13.05
CA LEU A 25 -12.96 12.87 -14.09
C LEU A 25 -12.47 12.22 -15.38
N LEU A 26 -11.60 11.21 -15.28
CA LEU A 26 -11.05 10.45 -16.42
C LEU A 26 -12.06 9.51 -17.08
N ALA A 27 -13.13 9.13 -16.38
CA ALA A 27 -14.17 8.26 -16.91
C ALA A 27 -14.83 8.91 -18.14
N PRO A 28 -14.85 8.23 -19.31
CA PRO A 28 -15.33 8.80 -20.58
C PRO A 28 -16.86 8.95 -20.64
N THR A 29 -17.59 8.61 -19.57
CA THR A 29 -19.05 8.52 -19.57
C THR A 29 -19.69 9.54 -18.61
N GLY A 30 -20.84 10.06 -19.03
CA GLY A 30 -21.73 10.89 -18.21
C GLY A 30 -21.47 12.40 -18.25
N ARG A 31 -22.55 13.19 -18.14
CA ARG A 31 -22.49 14.65 -17.98
C ARG A 31 -21.85 15.00 -16.63
N MET A 32 -21.14 16.14 -16.55
CA MET A 32 -20.49 16.60 -15.31
C MET A 32 -21.46 16.68 -14.13
N LYS A 33 -22.70 17.13 -14.36
CA LYS A 33 -23.76 17.16 -13.35
C LYS A 33 -23.97 15.79 -12.70
N ASN A 34 -24.02 14.71 -13.47
CA ASN A 34 -24.22 13.36 -12.94
C ASN A 34 -23.02 12.90 -12.11
N LYS A 35 -21.80 13.25 -12.53
CA LYS A 35 -20.57 12.95 -11.77
C LYS A 35 -20.58 13.64 -10.40
N ILE A 36 -20.97 14.91 -10.35
CA ILE A 36 -21.09 15.68 -9.11
C ILE A 36 -22.16 15.06 -8.19
N VAL A 37 -23.33 14.72 -8.73
CA VAL A 37 -24.39 14.05 -7.95
C VAL A 37 -23.91 12.71 -7.40
N CYS A 38 -23.24 11.89 -8.21
CA CYS A 38 -22.67 10.63 -7.75
C CYS A 38 -21.61 10.83 -6.66
N LEU A 39 -20.73 11.82 -6.80
CA LEU A 39 -19.74 12.16 -5.76
C LEU A 39 -20.40 12.62 -4.46
N GLY A 40 -21.45 13.44 -4.55
CA GLY A 40 -22.24 13.86 -3.39
C GLY A 40 -22.85 12.66 -2.68
N ILE A 41 -23.46 11.73 -3.42
CA ILE A 41 -24.01 10.49 -2.84
C ILE A 41 -22.91 9.65 -2.18
N ILE A 42 -21.77 9.45 -2.85
CA ILE A 42 -20.64 8.69 -2.30
C ILE A 42 -20.17 9.33 -1.00
N ALA A 43 -19.97 10.65 -0.98
CA ALA A 43 -19.52 11.39 0.19
C ALA A 43 -20.52 11.30 1.34
N THR A 44 -21.82 11.52 1.07
CA THR A 44 -22.88 11.44 2.08
C THR A 44 -22.96 10.06 2.69
N VAL A 45 -23.01 8.99 1.88
CA VAL A 45 -23.08 7.63 2.42
C VAL A 45 -21.79 7.25 3.14
N PHE A 46 -20.63 7.69 2.64
CA PHE A 46 -19.34 7.48 3.32
C PHE A 46 -19.32 8.13 4.71
N LEU A 47 -19.69 9.41 4.82
CA LEU A 47 -19.75 10.14 6.09
C LEU A 47 -20.80 9.54 7.03
N ALA A 48 -21.97 9.15 6.52
CA ALA A 48 -22.99 8.47 7.31
C ALA A 48 -22.51 7.11 7.84
N THR A 49 -21.70 6.39 7.08
CA THR A 49 -21.12 5.11 7.54
C THR A 49 -20.03 5.34 8.59
N MET A 50 -19.23 6.41 8.45
CA MET A 50 -18.14 6.75 9.38
C MET A 50 -18.63 7.43 10.67
N SER A 51 -19.81 8.07 10.64
CA SER A 51 -20.27 8.94 11.73
C SER A 51 -20.40 8.25 13.09
N PRO A 52 -20.86 6.99 13.24
CA PRO A 52 -20.95 6.36 14.56
C PRO A 52 -19.58 6.25 15.23
N TRP A 53 -18.55 5.91 14.44
CA TRP A 53 -17.18 5.81 14.93
C TRP A 53 -16.56 7.18 15.25
N ILE A 54 -16.80 8.18 14.40
CA ILE A 54 -16.33 9.55 14.63
C ILE A 54 -16.98 10.13 15.91
N ILE A 55 -18.29 9.93 16.10
CA ILE A 55 -19.02 10.38 17.29
C ILE A 55 -18.49 9.67 18.54
N ARG A 56 -18.33 8.34 18.50
CA ARG A 56 -17.73 7.58 19.61
C ARG A 56 -16.34 8.10 19.96
N ASN A 57 -15.50 8.34 18.94
CA ASN A 57 -14.15 8.85 19.16
C ASN A 57 -14.18 10.23 19.80
N TRP A 58 -15.06 11.12 19.34
CA TRP A 58 -15.19 12.45 19.93
C TRP A 58 -15.63 12.39 21.39
N GLN A 59 -16.61 11.54 21.73
CA GLN A 59 -17.10 11.35 23.09
C GLN A 59 -16.03 10.74 24.03
N VAL A 60 -15.28 9.73 23.57
CA VAL A 60 -14.29 9.02 24.39
C VAL A 60 -12.99 9.80 24.53
N GLN A 61 -12.52 10.43 23.45
CA GLN A 61 -11.19 11.06 23.38
C GLN A 61 -11.25 12.58 23.64
N GLY A 62 -12.45 13.17 23.70
CA GLY A 62 -12.64 14.62 23.85
C GLY A 62 -12.10 15.44 22.67
N LYS A 63 -11.69 14.81 21.57
CA LYS A 63 -11.13 15.44 20.37
C LYS A 63 -11.63 14.75 19.11
N PHE A 64 -11.67 15.51 18.01
CA PHE A 64 -12.05 14.95 16.72
C PHE A 64 -10.96 14.00 16.19
N ILE A 65 -11.26 12.69 16.18
CA ILE A 65 -10.42 11.65 15.59
C ILE A 65 -11.22 10.94 14.49
N PHE A 66 -10.78 11.14 13.25
CA PHE A 66 -11.48 10.64 12.06
C PHE A 66 -11.43 9.12 11.91
N THR A 67 -10.31 8.50 12.27
CA THR A 67 -10.10 7.04 12.20
C THR A 67 -9.51 6.50 13.48
N ALA A 68 -8.18 6.52 13.64
CA ALA A 68 -7.50 5.89 14.76
C ALA A 68 -6.25 6.68 15.18
N THR A 69 -5.86 6.47 16.42
CA THR A 69 -4.76 7.09 17.17
C THR A 69 -3.52 6.18 17.19
N ASN A 70 -3.32 5.39 16.13
CA ASN A 70 -2.20 4.46 15.98
C ASN A 70 -1.29 4.78 14.78
N GLY A 71 -1.59 5.86 14.05
CA GLY A 71 -0.86 6.22 12.84
C GLY A 71 0.57 6.64 13.16
N GLY A 72 0.78 7.41 14.22
CA GLY A 72 2.10 7.84 14.68
C GLY A 72 2.95 6.66 15.12
N TYR A 73 2.36 5.74 15.88
CA TYR A 73 3.03 4.49 16.28
C TYR A 73 3.47 3.67 15.06
N THR A 74 2.56 3.47 14.10
CA THR A 74 2.83 2.71 12.88
C THR A 74 3.92 3.37 12.03
N LEU A 75 3.92 4.70 11.95
CA LEU A 75 4.92 5.46 11.21
C LEU A 75 6.28 5.35 11.90
N LEU A 76 6.34 5.50 13.23
CA LEU A 76 7.57 5.42 14.01
C LEU A 76 8.20 4.03 13.93
N MET A 77 7.42 2.97 14.03
CA MET A 77 7.92 1.59 13.94
C MET A 77 8.78 1.36 12.70
N GLY A 78 8.33 1.87 11.54
CA GLY A 78 9.06 1.67 10.28
C GLY A 78 9.95 2.84 9.86
N ASN A 79 10.04 3.91 10.65
CA ASN A 79 10.86 5.10 10.37
C ASN A 79 11.57 5.58 11.63
N ASN A 80 12.58 4.81 12.05
CA ASN A 80 13.48 5.17 13.14
C ASN A 80 14.89 4.59 12.88
N ALA A 81 15.88 5.10 13.61
CA ALA A 81 17.29 4.72 13.42
C ALA A 81 17.57 3.23 13.71
N SER A 82 16.90 2.64 14.71
CA SER A 82 17.04 1.20 15.00
C SER A 82 16.51 0.36 13.85
N PHE A 83 15.28 0.62 13.40
CA PHE A 83 14.68 -0.09 12.27
C PHE A 83 15.50 0.05 10.98
N TYR A 84 16.07 1.23 10.72
CA TYR A 84 16.98 1.42 9.59
C TYR A 84 18.19 0.48 9.66
N ARG A 85 18.87 0.43 10.80
CA ARG A 85 20.02 -0.47 11.01
C ARG A 85 19.62 -1.93 10.83
N ASP A 86 18.49 -2.33 11.39
CA ASP A 86 18.06 -3.73 11.41
C ASP A 86 17.61 -4.22 10.02
N VAL A 87 16.90 -3.39 9.27
CA VAL A 87 16.28 -3.78 8.00
C VAL A 87 17.12 -3.39 6.80
N VAL A 88 17.82 -2.26 6.82
CA VAL A 88 18.65 -1.85 5.68
C VAL A 88 20.05 -2.42 5.80
N ILE A 89 20.66 -2.47 6.98
CA ILE A 89 22.05 -2.92 7.11
C ILE A 89 22.11 -4.43 7.37
N ARG A 90 21.40 -4.91 8.40
CA ARG A 90 21.49 -6.31 8.84
C ARG A 90 20.74 -7.27 7.89
N GLU A 91 19.51 -6.96 7.46
CA GLU A 91 18.79 -7.83 6.49
C GLU A 91 19.55 -7.95 5.14
N GLN A 92 20.13 -6.85 4.65
CA GLN A 92 20.95 -6.85 3.42
C GLN A 92 22.19 -7.74 3.56
N SER A 93 22.75 -7.84 4.76
CA SER A 93 23.91 -8.68 5.07
C SER A 93 23.52 -10.15 5.37
N GLY A 94 22.27 -10.55 5.09
CA GLY A 94 21.77 -11.90 5.34
C GLY A 94 21.34 -12.17 6.79
N GLY A 95 21.32 -11.15 7.64
CA GLY A 95 20.94 -11.28 9.03
C GLY A 95 19.44 -11.61 9.23
N LEU A 96 19.15 -12.29 10.34
CA LEU A 96 17.79 -12.56 10.81
C LEU A 96 17.18 -11.33 11.49
N TRP A 97 15.85 -11.35 11.64
CA TRP A 97 15.09 -10.32 12.35
C TRP A 97 15.57 -10.20 13.81
N PRO A 98 15.99 -9.01 14.27
CA PRO A 98 16.50 -8.81 15.62
C PRO A 98 15.34 -8.64 16.62
N GLU A 99 14.70 -9.75 16.97
CA GLU A 99 13.51 -9.73 17.81
C GLU A 99 13.75 -9.09 19.18
N LYS A 100 14.89 -9.41 19.82
CA LYS A 100 15.26 -8.85 21.11
C LYS A 100 15.48 -7.34 21.02
N GLU A 101 16.33 -6.88 20.10
CA GLU A 101 16.67 -5.47 19.96
C GLU A 101 15.45 -4.63 19.57
N PHE A 102 14.55 -5.18 18.74
CA PHE A 102 13.28 -4.54 18.41
C PHE A 102 12.35 -4.43 19.63
N ASN A 103 12.24 -5.50 20.44
CA ASN A 103 11.43 -5.50 21.65
C ASN A 103 11.99 -4.55 22.72
N ASP A 104 13.30 -4.51 22.90
CA ASP A 104 13.98 -3.58 23.83
C ASP A 104 13.75 -2.13 23.41
N TRP A 105 13.90 -1.82 22.11
CA TRP A 105 13.59 -0.50 21.55
C TRP A 105 12.12 -0.14 21.78
N LYS A 106 11.20 -1.07 21.52
CA LYS A 106 9.76 -0.86 21.72
C LYS A 106 9.47 -0.57 23.20
N ALA A 107 9.98 -1.37 24.13
CA ALA A 107 9.79 -1.19 25.56
C ALA A 107 10.27 0.21 26.01
N LYS A 108 11.44 0.65 25.53
CA LYS A 108 11.96 2.00 25.80
C LYS A 108 11.01 3.10 25.32
N VAL A 109 10.56 3.02 24.07
CA VAL A 109 9.66 4.02 23.48
C VAL A 109 8.31 4.07 24.19
N PHE A 110 7.78 2.92 24.62
CA PHE A 110 6.53 2.88 25.39
C PHE A 110 6.69 3.49 26.78
N LYS A 111 7.82 3.21 27.47
CA LYS A 111 8.14 3.80 28.76
C LYS A 111 8.22 5.34 28.72
N GLU A 112 8.76 5.91 27.64
CA GLU A 112 8.78 7.37 27.41
C GLU A 112 7.39 8.00 27.31
N THR A 113 6.34 7.20 27.09
CA THR A 113 4.97 7.67 26.85
C THR A 113 3.95 7.13 27.85
N GLU A 114 4.41 6.50 28.93
CA GLU A 114 3.57 5.80 29.91
C GLU A 114 2.54 6.74 30.55
N ASN A 115 2.96 7.96 30.87
CA ASN A 115 2.12 8.99 31.49
C ASN A 115 1.34 9.85 30.48
N LEU A 116 1.46 9.58 29.17
CA LEU A 116 0.76 10.34 28.13
C LEU A 116 -0.59 9.72 27.83
N SER A 117 -1.60 10.58 27.57
CA SER A 117 -2.86 10.15 26.97
C SER A 117 -2.63 9.52 25.60
N GLU A 118 -3.60 8.74 25.12
CA GLU A 118 -3.51 8.06 23.82
C GLU A 118 -3.20 9.03 22.65
N ILE A 119 -3.82 10.21 22.67
CA ILE A 119 -3.63 11.23 21.64
C ILE A 119 -2.25 11.89 21.75
N GLU A 120 -1.79 12.19 22.96
CA GLU A 120 -0.47 12.77 23.19
C GLU A 120 0.63 11.78 22.80
N ARG A 121 0.42 10.50 23.10
CA ARG A 121 1.29 9.40 22.70
C ARG A 121 1.37 9.27 21.17
N ASP A 122 0.25 9.29 20.46
CA ASP A 122 0.24 9.24 19.00
C ASP A 122 0.98 10.45 18.37
N ARG A 123 0.76 11.66 18.91
CA ARG A 123 1.48 12.88 18.51
C ARG A 123 2.97 12.79 18.80
N TYR A 124 3.36 12.23 19.94
CA TYR A 124 4.76 12.00 20.30
C TYR A 124 5.42 11.06 19.28
N PHE A 125 4.76 9.96 18.90
CA PHE A 125 5.29 9.04 17.91
C PHE A 125 5.41 9.66 16.52
N TYR A 126 4.42 10.46 16.09
CA TYR A 126 4.55 11.24 14.86
C TYR A 126 5.74 12.20 14.91
N SER A 127 5.93 12.90 16.02
CA SER A 127 7.07 13.82 16.22
C SER A 127 8.41 13.08 16.10
N LYS A 128 8.56 11.92 16.74
CA LYS A 128 9.78 11.10 16.61
C LYS A 128 10.01 10.58 15.19
N ALA A 129 8.96 10.08 14.54
CA ALA A 129 9.08 9.55 13.18
C ALA A 129 9.44 10.66 12.17
N THR A 130 8.77 11.80 12.27
CA THR A 130 9.06 12.96 11.40
C THR A 130 10.42 13.58 11.72
N GLY A 131 10.85 13.57 12.99
CA GLY A 131 12.20 13.95 13.39
C GLY A 131 13.27 13.08 12.72
N PHE A 132 13.07 11.76 12.69
CA PHE A 132 13.96 10.85 11.94
C PHE A 132 14.01 11.17 10.44
N ILE A 133 12.86 11.44 9.81
CA ILE A 133 12.78 11.76 8.38
C ILE A 133 13.51 13.08 8.08
N LYS A 134 13.25 14.12 8.87
CA LYS A 134 13.83 15.45 8.68
C LYS A 134 15.32 15.52 9.01
N ALA A 135 15.81 14.65 9.89
CA ALA A 135 17.23 14.60 10.23
C ALA A 135 18.09 14.18 9.03
N ASP A 136 17.57 13.33 8.13
CA ASP A 136 18.31 12.84 6.96
C ASP A 136 17.33 12.30 5.90
N TYR A 137 16.97 13.14 4.95
CA TYR A 137 16.06 12.77 3.86
C TYR A 137 16.65 11.66 2.95
N GLY A 138 17.97 11.62 2.78
CA GLY A 138 18.64 10.59 1.98
C GLY A 138 18.52 9.21 2.62
N ARG A 139 18.72 9.13 3.94
CA ARG A 139 18.50 7.91 4.73
C ARG A 139 17.05 7.47 4.70
N PHE A 140 16.10 8.40 4.82
CA PHE A 140 14.68 8.08 4.66
C PHE A 140 14.37 7.55 3.26
N LEU A 141 14.87 8.18 2.20
CA LEU A 141 14.64 7.74 0.83
C LEU A 141 15.20 6.31 0.61
N ARG A 142 16.41 6.02 1.09
CA ARG A 142 16.99 4.68 1.02
C ARG A 142 16.12 3.66 1.77
N LEU A 143 15.63 4.01 2.96
CA LEU A 143 14.74 3.16 3.75
C LEU A 143 13.40 2.91 3.04
N PHE A 144 12.82 3.95 2.45
CA PHE A 144 11.58 3.90 1.69
C PHE A 144 11.71 2.98 0.48
N LEU A 145 12.76 3.17 -0.34
CA LEU A 145 13.04 2.33 -1.49
C LEU A 145 13.31 0.88 -1.09
N PHE A 146 14.01 0.66 0.03
CA PHE A 146 14.20 -0.69 0.56
C PHE A 146 12.87 -1.34 0.97
N LYS A 147 12.00 -0.63 1.68
CA LYS A 147 10.66 -1.11 2.04
C LYS A 147 9.79 -1.39 0.81
N LEU A 148 9.92 -0.57 -0.25
CA LEU A 148 9.24 -0.77 -1.53
C LEU A 148 9.75 -2.03 -2.24
N ALA A 149 11.06 -2.23 -2.32
CA ALA A 149 11.65 -3.47 -2.85
C ALA A 149 11.23 -4.69 -2.03
N ARG A 150 11.20 -4.57 -0.69
CA ARG A 150 10.73 -5.61 0.22
C ARG A 150 9.26 -5.98 0.00
N PHE A 151 8.43 -5.00 -0.32
CA PHE A 151 7.00 -5.21 -0.64
C PHE A 151 6.84 -6.09 -1.90
N TRP A 152 7.62 -5.79 -2.94
CA TRP A 152 7.61 -6.50 -4.22
C TRP A 152 8.58 -7.69 -4.32
N ARG A 153 9.21 -8.09 -3.21
CA ARG A 153 10.26 -9.12 -3.22
C ARG A 153 9.73 -10.48 -3.72
N LEU A 154 10.45 -11.12 -4.64
CA LEU A 154 9.98 -12.34 -5.31
C LEU A 154 9.85 -13.57 -4.39
N PHE A 155 10.65 -13.62 -3.32
CA PHE A 155 10.75 -14.77 -2.43
C PHE A 155 10.88 -14.33 -0.96
N PRO A 156 10.56 -15.20 0.01
CA PRO A 156 10.74 -14.89 1.43
C PRO A 156 12.23 -14.75 1.79
N HIS A 157 12.53 -13.88 2.77
CA HIS A 157 13.90 -13.65 3.28
C HIS A 157 14.41 -14.90 3.98
N VAL A 158 13.55 -15.42 4.85
CA VAL A 158 13.79 -16.53 5.75
C VAL A 158 12.96 -17.73 5.30
N GLY A 159 13.54 -18.92 5.45
CA GLY A 159 12.88 -20.19 5.17
C GLY A 159 13.68 -21.08 4.21
N PRO A 160 13.23 -22.33 4.03
CA PRO A 160 13.91 -23.32 3.20
C PRO A 160 14.07 -22.85 1.74
N PRO A 161 15.12 -23.28 1.02
CA PRO A 161 15.31 -22.98 -0.40
C PRO A 161 14.08 -23.33 -1.26
N ALA A 162 13.39 -24.41 -0.92
CA ALA A 162 12.14 -24.83 -1.58
C ALA A 162 11.07 -23.73 -1.57
N TYR A 163 10.92 -22.98 -0.47
CA TYR A 163 9.93 -21.89 -0.41
C TYR A 163 10.31 -20.72 -1.31
N LYS A 164 11.61 -20.45 -1.47
CA LYS A 164 12.09 -19.44 -2.42
C LYS A 164 11.76 -19.86 -3.85
N MET A 165 11.98 -21.13 -4.19
CA MET A 165 11.68 -21.67 -5.51
C MET A 165 10.18 -21.64 -5.82
N VAL A 166 9.33 -22.12 -4.91
CA VAL A 166 7.86 -22.09 -5.06
C VAL A 166 7.37 -20.66 -5.22
N SER A 167 7.88 -19.72 -4.42
CA SER A 167 7.52 -18.30 -4.53
C SER A 167 7.97 -17.72 -5.87
N LEU A 168 9.18 -18.03 -6.34
CA LEU A 168 9.69 -17.54 -7.62
C LEU A 168 8.86 -18.07 -8.80
N LEU A 169 8.56 -19.36 -8.81
CA LEU A 169 7.82 -20.02 -9.91
C LEU A 169 6.33 -19.68 -9.93
N SER A 170 5.74 -19.34 -8.79
CA SER A 170 4.34 -18.90 -8.73
C SER A 170 4.18 -17.40 -8.98
N TYR A 171 4.97 -16.57 -8.31
CA TYR A 171 4.79 -15.12 -8.32
C TYR A 171 5.58 -14.42 -9.44
N GLY A 172 6.75 -14.95 -9.81
CA GLY A 172 7.58 -14.39 -10.88
C GLY A 172 6.82 -14.28 -12.21
N PRO A 173 6.19 -15.35 -12.72
CA PRO A 173 5.40 -15.30 -13.95
C PRO A 173 4.25 -14.29 -13.88
N ILE A 174 3.55 -14.19 -12.74
CA ILE A 174 2.46 -13.22 -12.55
C ILE A 174 2.98 -11.80 -12.77
N LEU A 175 4.15 -11.45 -12.20
CA LEU A 175 4.72 -10.11 -12.39
C LEU A 175 5.17 -9.86 -13.83
N VAL A 176 5.80 -10.85 -14.47
CA VAL A 176 6.24 -10.74 -15.87
C VAL A 176 5.05 -10.50 -16.78
N PHE A 177 4.01 -11.34 -16.69
CA PHE A 177 2.82 -11.16 -17.51
C PHE A 177 2.04 -9.90 -17.14
N ALA A 178 2.01 -9.50 -15.87
CA ALA A 178 1.37 -8.25 -15.47
C ALA A 178 2.08 -7.06 -16.12
N PHE A 179 3.41 -7.04 -16.12
CA PHE A 179 4.20 -6.01 -16.78
C PHE A 179 3.91 -5.98 -18.30
N ILE A 180 3.88 -7.13 -18.96
CA ILE A 180 3.52 -7.24 -20.38
C ILE A 180 2.10 -6.72 -20.64
N GLY A 181 1.13 -7.06 -19.79
CA GLY A 181 -0.25 -6.59 -19.91
C GLY A 181 -0.39 -5.09 -19.78
N ILE A 182 0.36 -4.48 -18.86
CA ILE A 182 0.42 -3.03 -18.63
C ILE A 182 1.03 -2.32 -19.85
N VAL A 183 2.22 -2.74 -20.28
CA VAL A 183 2.97 -2.09 -21.37
C VAL A 183 2.35 -2.37 -22.74
N GLY A 184 1.82 -3.56 -22.96
CA GLY A 184 1.16 -3.96 -24.23
C GLY A 184 -0.25 -3.40 -24.40
N SER A 185 -0.81 -2.73 -23.40
CA SER A 185 -2.18 -2.18 -23.47
C SER A 185 -2.29 -0.71 -23.03
N PRO A 186 -1.47 0.20 -23.60
CA PRO A 186 -1.46 1.59 -23.15
C PRO A 186 -2.83 2.24 -23.33
N GLY A 187 -3.59 1.90 -24.38
CA GLY A 187 -4.94 2.45 -24.62
C GLY A 187 -5.99 2.13 -23.53
N LEU A 188 -5.72 1.20 -22.62
CA LEU A 188 -6.64 0.83 -21.53
C LEU A 188 -6.39 1.62 -20.23
N TRP A 189 -5.37 2.48 -20.16
CA TRP A 189 -4.93 3.10 -18.91
C TRP A 189 -6.02 3.86 -18.14
N ARG A 190 -6.92 4.55 -18.86
CA ARG A 190 -8.05 5.26 -18.24
C ARG A 190 -9.09 4.29 -17.69
N ARG A 191 -9.32 3.17 -18.36
CA ARG A 191 -10.28 2.13 -17.93
C ARG A 191 -9.75 1.35 -16.72
N THR A 192 -8.43 1.14 -16.66
CA THR A 192 -7.77 0.42 -15.56
C THR A 192 -7.18 1.34 -14.50
N PHE A 193 -7.48 2.64 -14.54
CA PHE A 193 -6.91 3.66 -13.65
C PHE A 193 -7.08 3.30 -12.17
N PHE A 194 -8.26 2.83 -11.77
CA PHE A 194 -8.50 2.43 -10.38
C PHE A 194 -7.67 1.22 -9.94
N LEU A 195 -7.41 0.29 -10.85
CA LEU A 195 -6.55 -0.88 -10.58
C LEU A 195 -5.11 -0.42 -10.31
N TYR A 196 -4.58 0.48 -11.17
CA TYR A 196 -3.27 1.09 -10.96
C TYR A 196 -3.20 1.85 -9.64
N SER A 197 -4.23 2.65 -9.36
CA SER A 197 -4.30 3.48 -8.17
C SER A 197 -4.20 2.63 -6.90
N ILE A 198 -4.94 1.51 -6.81
CA ILE A 198 -4.88 0.63 -5.64
C ILE A 198 -3.49 0.01 -5.49
N ILE A 199 -2.90 -0.49 -6.57
CA ILE A 199 -1.54 -1.07 -6.56
C ILE A 199 -0.52 -0.05 -6.07
N VAL A 200 -0.57 1.18 -6.59
CA VAL A 200 0.34 2.27 -6.24
C VAL A 200 0.14 2.71 -4.79
N ILE A 201 -1.10 2.96 -4.36
CA ILE A 201 -1.40 3.40 -2.98
C ILE A 201 -0.90 2.38 -1.98
N PHE A 202 -1.19 1.09 -2.16
CA PHE A 202 -0.73 0.05 -1.24
C PHE A 202 0.79 -0.03 -1.22
N SER A 203 1.44 0.00 -2.38
CA SER A 203 2.90 -0.03 -2.48
C SER A 203 3.55 1.13 -1.74
N LEU A 204 3.08 2.36 -1.97
CA LEU A 204 3.62 3.56 -1.37
C LEU A 204 3.28 3.68 0.12
N ALA A 205 2.07 3.32 0.53
CA ALA A 205 1.66 3.38 1.94
C ALA A 205 2.45 2.37 2.79
N TYR A 206 2.61 1.13 2.33
CA TYR A 206 3.42 0.15 3.05
C TYR A 206 4.92 0.47 2.99
N ALA A 207 5.40 1.12 1.91
CA ALA A 207 6.76 1.67 1.87
C ALA A 207 6.94 2.84 2.86
N LEU A 208 5.94 3.70 3.02
CA LEU A 208 5.97 4.83 3.95
C LEU A 208 5.94 4.36 5.40
N PHE A 209 5.03 3.47 5.76
CA PHE A 209 4.86 2.98 7.12
C PHE A 209 5.79 1.79 7.39
N TRP A 210 5.31 0.57 7.14
CA TRP A 210 6.02 -0.68 7.41
C TRP A 210 5.68 -1.73 6.35
N SER A 211 6.70 -2.39 5.79
CA SER A 211 6.52 -3.34 4.69
C SER A 211 6.94 -4.77 5.06
N GLN A 212 6.11 -5.74 4.66
CA GLN A 212 6.37 -7.18 4.70
C GLN A 212 5.77 -7.83 3.44
N ILE A 213 6.33 -8.97 3.03
CA ILE A 213 5.90 -9.67 1.80
C ILE A 213 4.40 -10.00 1.78
N ARG A 214 3.80 -10.29 2.94
CA ARG A 214 2.37 -10.61 3.08
C ARG A 214 1.43 -9.41 2.86
N TYR A 215 1.94 -8.17 2.96
CA TYR A 215 1.11 -6.98 2.81
C TYR A 215 0.73 -6.67 1.37
N ARG A 216 1.30 -7.39 0.40
CA ARG A 216 0.86 -7.33 -1.01
C ARG A 216 -0.38 -8.17 -1.32
N LEU A 217 -0.77 -9.11 -0.43
CA LEU A 217 -1.88 -10.02 -0.70
C LEU A 217 -3.18 -9.31 -1.13
N PRO A 218 -3.59 -8.18 -0.51
CA PRO A 218 -4.80 -7.48 -0.91
C PRO A 218 -4.77 -6.93 -2.34
N ILE A 219 -3.59 -6.70 -2.92
CA ILE A 219 -3.47 -6.16 -4.28
C ILE A 219 -3.24 -7.23 -5.35
N MET A 220 -2.96 -8.47 -4.95
CA MET A 220 -2.66 -9.56 -5.88
C MET A 220 -3.76 -9.82 -6.92
N PRO A 221 -5.07 -9.78 -6.58
CA PRO A 221 -6.12 -9.94 -7.59
C PRO A 221 -6.02 -8.94 -8.74
N PHE A 222 -5.64 -7.69 -8.45
CA PHE A 222 -5.49 -6.65 -9.48
C PHE A 222 -4.25 -6.87 -10.35
N VAL A 223 -3.15 -7.33 -9.75
CA VAL A 223 -1.94 -7.73 -10.50
C VAL A 223 -2.24 -8.92 -11.42
N ILE A 224 -3.03 -9.89 -10.95
CA ILE A 224 -3.46 -11.06 -11.74
C ILE A 224 -4.32 -10.64 -12.94
N ILE A 225 -5.19 -9.64 -12.81
CA ILE A 225 -5.96 -9.09 -13.94
C ILE A 225 -5.01 -8.58 -15.05
N PHE A 226 -3.95 -7.85 -14.66
CA PHE A 226 -2.95 -7.41 -15.63
C PHE A 226 -2.16 -8.59 -16.22
N ALA A 227 -1.86 -9.62 -15.42
CA ALA A 227 -1.19 -10.82 -15.90
C ALA A 227 -2.02 -11.56 -16.96
N ALA A 228 -3.31 -11.76 -16.71
CA ALA A 228 -4.23 -12.33 -17.68
C ALA A 228 -4.25 -11.51 -18.97
N ARG A 229 -4.27 -10.17 -18.87
CA ARG A 229 -4.20 -9.29 -20.05
C ARG A 229 -2.90 -9.47 -20.84
N GLY A 230 -1.76 -9.64 -20.16
CA GLY A 230 -0.47 -9.88 -20.80
C GLY A 230 -0.42 -11.18 -21.57
N ILE A 231 -0.98 -12.26 -21.00
CA ILE A 231 -1.11 -13.56 -21.69
C ILE A 231 -1.96 -13.39 -22.96
N MET A 232 -3.12 -12.74 -22.87
CA MET A 232 -3.99 -12.48 -24.03
C MET A 232 -3.28 -11.63 -25.10
N PHE A 233 -2.52 -10.61 -24.68
CA PHE A 233 -1.77 -9.76 -25.62
C PHE A 233 -0.75 -10.57 -26.44
N LEU A 234 -0.03 -11.51 -25.80
CA LEU A 234 0.91 -12.38 -26.50
C LEU A 234 0.19 -13.37 -27.42
N TYR A 235 -0.92 -13.97 -26.95
CA TYR A 235 -1.72 -14.90 -27.74
C TYR A 235 -2.25 -14.25 -29.03
N ASP A 236 -2.82 -13.05 -28.93
CA ASP A 236 -3.33 -12.29 -30.08
C ASP A 236 -2.21 -11.95 -31.08
N GLY A 237 -1.02 -11.62 -30.58
CA GLY A 237 0.16 -11.34 -31.40
C GLY A 237 0.62 -12.55 -32.22
N ILE A 238 0.59 -13.75 -31.63
CA ILE A 238 0.94 -15.00 -32.30
C ILE A 238 -0.09 -15.33 -33.39
N GLY A 239 -1.39 -15.19 -33.11
CA GLY A 239 -2.46 -15.46 -34.07
C GLY A 239 -2.50 -14.48 -35.25
N LYS A 240 -2.04 -13.24 -35.07
CA LYS A 240 -1.87 -12.29 -36.19
C LYS A 240 -0.68 -12.67 -37.07
N ARG A 241 0.46 -13.06 -36.50
CA ARG A 241 1.63 -13.50 -37.28
C ARG A 241 1.37 -14.75 -38.11
N ARG A 242 0.67 -15.74 -37.57
CA ARG A 242 0.32 -16.97 -38.32
C ARG A 242 -0.52 -16.67 -39.56
N ARG A 243 -1.54 -15.81 -39.44
CA ARG A 243 -2.39 -15.42 -40.58
C ARG A 243 -1.66 -14.62 -41.66
N CYS A 244 -0.64 -13.83 -41.31
CA CYS A 244 0.20 -13.19 -42.32
C CYS A 244 1.07 -14.19 -43.08
N LEU A 245 1.64 -15.19 -42.39
CA LEU A 245 2.49 -16.22 -43.02
C LEU A 245 1.72 -17.21 -43.90
N GLU A 246 0.40 -17.36 -43.71
CA GLU A 246 -0.47 -18.18 -44.57
C GLU A 246 -0.97 -17.43 -45.82
N GLN A 247 -0.68 -16.13 -45.94
CA GLN A 247 -1.10 -15.27 -47.06
C GLN A 247 0.04 -14.92 -48.03
N ASP A 248 1.28 -15.30 -47.72
CA ASP A 248 2.47 -15.21 -48.57
C ASP A 248 2.79 -16.57 -49.22
#